data_AF-A0A5E5QDH3-F1
#
_entry.id   AF-A0A5E5QDH3-F1
#
_cell.length_a   1.000
_cell.length_b   1.000
_cell.length_c   1.000
_cell.angle_alpha   90.00
_cell.angle_beta   90.00
_cell.angle_gamma   90.00
#
_symmetry.space_group_name_H-M   'P 1'
#
loop_
_entity.id
_entity.type
_entity.pdbx_description
1 polymer ?
#
loop_
_entity_poly.entity_id
_entity_poly.type
_entity_poly.pdbx_seq_one_letter_code
_entity_poly.pdbx_strand_id
1 'polypeptide(L)' 'MKSIQNQIKRLLKQKNAVLVAHYYVSGDLQDLAQETGGLVSDSLEMARFGQN' A
#
# COMPACT_ATOMS: atom_id res chain seq x y z
N MET A 1 8.88 -16.81 -13.13
CA MET A 1 7.64 -16.02 -13.33
C MET A 1 7.58 -14.93 -12.26
N LYS A 2 7.45 -13.65 -12.63
CA LYS A 2 7.26 -12.57 -11.65
C LYS A 2 5.76 -12.48 -11.31
N SER A 3 5.39 -12.82 -10.07
CA SER A 3 4.05 -12.53 -9.54
C SER A 3 3.75 -11.03 -9.68
N ILE A 4 2.49 -10.68 -9.91
CA ILE A 4 2.04 -9.29 -10.01
C ILE A 4 2.42 -8.47 -8.76
N GLN A 5 2.39 -9.10 -7.58
CA GLN A 5 2.85 -8.49 -6.33
C GLN A 5 4.31 -8.05 -6.42
N ASN A 6 5.20 -8.87 -7.00
CA ASN A 6 6.62 -8.51 -7.17
C ASN A 6 6.80 -7.34 -8.15
N GLN A 7 5.93 -7.21 -9.15
CA GLN A 7 5.94 -6.06 -10.05
C GLN A 7 5.51 -4.79 -9.31
N ILE A 8 4.47 -4.87 -8.48
CA ILE A 8 3.99 -3.75 -7.66
C ILE A 8 5.08 -3.29 -6.69
N LYS A 9 5.67 -4.20 -5.89
CA LYS A 9 6.76 -3.88 -4.95
C LYS A 9 7.92 -3.16 -5.63
N ARG A 10 8.32 -3.63 -6.82
CA ARG A 10 9.38 -2.99 -7.62
C ARG A 10 9.00 -1.58 -8.05
N LEU A 11 7.77 -1.39 -8.53
CA LEU A 11 7.30 -0.09 -9.01
C LEU A 11 7.13 0.93 -7.88
N LEU A 12 6.65 0.51 -6.71
CA LEU A 12 6.56 1.37 -5.53
C LEU A 12 7.94 1.94 -5.16
N LYS A 13 8.96 1.09 -5.07
CA LYS A 13 10.34 1.53 -4.81
C LYS A 13 10.88 2.43 -5.92
N GLN A 14 10.67 2.07 -7.19
CA GLN A 14 11.16 2.86 -8.32
C GLN A 14 10.54 4.26 -8.38
N LYS A 15 9.28 4.39 -7.96
CA LYS A 15 8.54 5.65 -7.98
C LYS A 15 8.61 6.43 -6.66
N ASN A 16 9.32 5.92 -5.66
CA ASN A 16 9.28 6.43 -4.30
C ASN A 16 7.83 6.63 -3.81
N ALA A 17 6.99 5.64 -4.07
CA ALA A 17 5.56 5.67 -3.78
C ALA A 17 5.22 4.75 -2.60
N VAL A 18 4.18 5.13 -1.86
CA VAL A 18 3.65 4.38 -0.73
C VAL A 18 2.28 3.82 -1.09
N LEU A 19 2.01 2.56 -0.71
CA LEU A 19 0.70 1.94 -0.88
C LEU A 19 -0.17 2.18 0.36
N VAL A 20 -1.37 2.72 0.16
CA VAL A 20 -2.35 2.94 1.23
C VAL A 20 -3.61 2.14 0.91
N ALA A 21 -4.09 1.33 1.85
CA ALA A 21 -5.23 0.43 1.68
C ALA A 21 -6.30 0.65 2.75
N HIS A 22 -7.57 0.56 2.35
CA HIS A 22 -8.71 0.69 3.29
C HIS A 22 -9.04 -0.65 3.92
N TYR A 23 -9.65 -0.65 5.11
CA TYR A 23 -10.11 -1.88 5.77
C TYR A 23 -11.08 -2.75 4.94
N TYR A 24 -11.68 -2.19 3.89
CA TYR A 24 -12.69 -2.85 3.05
C TYR A 24 -12.15 -3.39 1.72
N VAL A 25 -10.82 -3.43 1.54
CA VAL A 25 -10.20 -4.12 0.40
C VAL A 25 -9.76 -5.53 0.79
N SER A 26 -9.43 -6.37 -0.20
CA SER A 26 -8.98 -7.74 0.03
C SER A 26 -7.77 -7.82 0.98
N GLY A 27 -7.68 -8.90 1.75
CA GLY A 27 -6.56 -9.18 2.67
C GLY A 27 -5.21 -9.09 1.96
N ASP A 28 -5.10 -9.68 0.76
CA ASP A 28 -3.87 -9.61 -0.05
C ASP A 28 -3.36 -8.18 -0.31
N LEU A 29 -4.25 -7.19 -0.45
CA LEU A 29 -3.87 -5.80 -0.63
C LEU A 29 -3.46 -5.13 0.68
N GLN A 30 -4.09 -5.52 1.79
CA GLN A 30 -3.72 -5.05 3.13
C GLN A 30 -2.33 -5.58 3.51
N ASP A 31 -2.09 -6.87 3.31
CA ASP A 31 -0.79 -7.51 3.54
C ASP A 31 0.29 -6.86 2.66
N LEU A 32 0.00 -6.64 1.37
CA LEU A 32 0.94 -5.98 0.46
C LEU A 32 1.27 -4.55 0.90
N ALA A 33 0.28 -3.78 1.38
CA ALA A 33 0.53 -2.44 1.91
C ALA A 33 1.46 -2.49 3.13
N GLN A 34 1.21 -3.39 4.09
CA GLN A 34 2.08 -3.54 5.27
C GLN A 34 3.49 -4.00 4.91
N GLU A 35 3.63 -5.02 4.05
CA GLU A 35 4.92 -5.55 3.61
C GLU A 35 5.76 -4.52 2.84
N THR A 36 5.13 -3.54 2.21
CA THR A 36 5.81 -2.48 1.46
C THR A 36 6.08 -1.22 2.28
N GLY A 37 5.77 -1.24 3.59
CA GLY A 37 5.94 -0.09 4.48
C GLY A 37 4.86 0.98 4.30
N GLY A 38 3.72 0.60 3.74
CA GLY A 38 2.54 1.43 3.57
C GLY A 38 1.59 1.42 4.77
N LEU A 39 0.36 1.85 4.53
CA LEU A 39 -0.63 2.05 5.58
C LEU A 39 -1.92 1.29 5.27
N VAL A 40 -2.48 0.60 6.27
CA VAL A 40 -3.84 0.05 6.23
C VAL A 40 -4.67 0.79 7.26
N SER A 41 -5.67 1.56 6.83
CA SER A 41 -6.38 2.47 7.73
C SER A 41 -7.81 2.81 7.28
N ASP A 42 -8.53 3.58 8.09
CA ASP A 42 -9.80 4.22 7.72
C ASP A 42 -9.58 5.54 6.96
N SER A 43 -10.68 6.16 6.52
CA SER A 43 -10.63 7.40 5.75
C SER A 43 -10.00 8.59 6.49
N LEU A 44 -10.16 8.69 7.81
CA LEU A 44 -9.64 9.83 8.60
C LEU A 44 -8.12 9.74 8.72
N GLU A 45 -7.62 8.55 9.03
CA GLU A 45 -6.19 8.30 9.15
C GLU A 45 -5.49 8.38 7.79
N MET A 46 -6.14 7.98 6.69
CA MET A 46 -5.63 8.23 5.33
C MET A 46 -5.49 9.72 5.01
N ALA A 47 -6.50 10.53 5.37
CA ALA A 47 -6.44 11.97 5.17
C ALA A 47 -5.28 12.60 5.96
N ARG A 48 -5.08 12.16 7.21
CA ARG A 48 -3.95 12.59 8.05
C ARG A 48 -2.60 12.15 7.47
N PHE A 49 -2.51 10.93 6.97
CA PHE A 49 -1.29 10.39 6.34
C PHE A 49 -0.86 11.24 5.14
N GLY A 50 -1.81 11.71 4.33
CA GLY A 50 -1.54 12.59 3.19
C GLY A 50 -1.41 14.09 3.52
N GLN A 51 -1.48 14.49 4.79
CA GLN A 51 -1.58 15.90 5.18
C GLN A 51 -0.23 16.64 5.24
N ASN A 52 0.89 16.05 4.82
CA ASN A 52 2.22 16.71 4.79
C ASN A 52 3.00 16.34 3.51
#